data_AF-A0AB36NUT9-F1
#
_entry.id   AF-A0AB36NUT9-F1
#
_cell.length_a   1.000
_cell.length_b   1.000
_cell.length_c   1.000
_cell.angle_alpha   90.00
_cell.angle_beta   90.00
_cell.angle_gamma   90.00
#
_symmetry.space_group_name_H-M   'P 1'
#
loop_
_entity.id
_entity.type
_entity.pdbx_description
1 polymer ?
#
loop_
_entity_poly.entity_id
_entity_poly.type
_entity_poly.pdbx_seq_one_letter_code
_entity_poly.pdbx_strand_id
1 'polypeptide(L)'
;MSKHDFESANTMLTDLKNSFDVFLKNDVSSKTEFKTDFGKEVTKIFDENQDNPNAKKLDFQYKKIIQIANDIQHLKSVNDDTLPDWLEDELESVFKKIKDLLKILEEELN
;
A
#
# COMPACT_ATOMS: atom_id res chain seq x y z
N MET A 1 7.80 -18.47 -17.08
CA MET A 1 7.77 -17.00 -16.88
C MET A 1 6.47 -16.72 -16.15
N SER A 2 6.54 -16.24 -14.90
CA SER A 2 5.35 -15.78 -14.18
C SER A 2 4.56 -14.82 -15.06
N LYS A 3 3.23 -14.93 -15.03
CA LYS A 3 2.33 -13.96 -15.69
C LYS A 3 2.41 -12.56 -15.08
N HIS A 4 2.93 -12.47 -13.86
CA HIS A 4 3.06 -11.24 -13.08
C HIS A 4 4.52 -10.86 -12.89
N ASP A 5 4.81 -9.58 -13.03
CA ASP A 5 6.11 -9.00 -12.73
C ASP A 5 6.15 -8.58 -11.25
N PHE A 6 6.43 -9.55 -10.38
CA PHE A 6 6.54 -9.32 -8.93
C PHE A 6 7.74 -8.43 -8.56
N GLU A 7 8.77 -8.39 -9.41
CA GLU A 7 9.92 -7.48 -9.25
C GLU A 7 9.49 -6.02 -9.46
N SER A 8 8.72 -5.76 -10.52
CA SER A 8 8.09 -4.46 -10.75
C SER A 8 7.11 -4.09 -9.63
N ALA A 9 6.29 -5.03 -9.15
CA ALA A 9 5.36 -4.77 -8.04
C ALA A 9 6.08 -4.37 -6.74
N ASN A 10 7.23 -4.99 -6.44
CA ASN A 10 8.07 -4.63 -5.30
C ASN A 10 8.71 -3.24 -5.45
N THR A 11 9.12 -2.88 -6.67
CA THR A 11 9.61 -1.53 -6.97
C THR A 11 8.51 -0.49 -6.74
N MET A 12 7.32 -0.72 -7.29
CA MET A 12 6.16 0.15 -7.10
C MET A 12 5.72 0.28 -5.63
N LEU A 13 5.85 -0.79 -4.84
CA LEU A 13 5.61 -0.75 -3.39
C LEU A 13 6.61 0.16 -2.67
N THR A 14 7.88 0.10 -3.09
CA THR A 14 8.95 0.94 -2.53
C THR A 14 8.72 2.41 -2.87
N ASP A 15 8.32 2.71 -4.10
CA ASP A 15 7.97 4.08 -4.54
C ASP A 15 6.74 4.62 -3.80
N LEU A 16 5.74 3.76 -3.56
CA LEU A 16 4.57 4.10 -2.74
C LEU A 16 4.98 4.46 -1.31
N LYS A 17 5.87 3.67 -0.69
CA LYS A 17 6.39 3.95 0.66
C LYS A 17 7.11 5.29 0.71
N ASN A 18 8.02 5.55 -0.23
CA ASN A 18 8.75 6.81 -0.31
C ASN A 18 7.80 8.01 -0.47
N SER A 19 6.78 7.87 -1.31
CA SER A 19 5.76 8.90 -1.51
C SER A 19 4.96 9.16 -0.22
N PHE A 20 4.66 8.11 0.53
CA PHE A 20 4.02 8.20 1.83
C PHE A 20 4.90 8.90 2.87
N ASP A 21 6.18 8.56 2.96
CA ASP A 21 7.12 9.22 3.90
C ASP A 21 7.23 10.73 3.63
N VAL A 22 7.18 11.13 2.36
CA VAL A 22 7.14 12.55 1.96
C VAL A 22 5.80 13.19 2.37
N PHE A 23 4.69 12.49 2.16
CA PHE A 23 3.35 12.93 2.57
C PHE A 23 3.23 13.08 4.10
N LEU A 24 3.87 12.21 4.88
CA LEU A 24 3.94 12.30 6.35
C LEU A 24 4.72 13.54 6.79
N LYS A 25 5.81 13.89 6.10
CA LYS A 25 6.68 15.02 6.47
C LYS A 25 6.18 16.40 6.04
N ASN A 26 5.28 16.48 5.06
CA ASN A 26 4.79 17.76 4.53
C ASN A 26 3.45 18.18 5.17
N ASP A 27 3.25 19.50 5.38
CA ASP A 27 1.95 20.08 5.75
C ASP A 27 1.00 20.02 4.54
N VAL A 28 -0.03 19.18 4.63
CA VAL A 28 -0.81 18.75 3.47
C VAL A 28 -1.90 19.79 3.13
N SER A 29 -1.68 20.61 2.11
CA SER A 29 -2.73 21.45 1.49
C SER A 29 -3.37 20.83 0.24
N SER A 30 -2.88 19.69 -0.24
CA SER A 30 -3.37 19.06 -1.47
C SER A 30 -3.99 17.69 -1.20
N LYS A 31 -5.22 17.48 -1.72
CA LYS A 31 -5.86 16.17 -1.75
C LYS A 31 -4.91 15.19 -2.43
N THR A 32 -4.37 14.26 -1.67
CA THR A 32 -3.46 13.26 -2.23
C THR A 32 -4.33 12.13 -2.76
N GLU A 33 -4.58 12.09 -4.07
CA GLU A 33 -5.23 10.94 -4.68
C GLU A 33 -4.23 9.78 -4.73
N PHE A 34 -4.31 8.86 -3.79
CA PHE A 34 -3.42 7.69 -3.69
C PHE A 34 -3.72 6.59 -4.73
N LYS A 35 -4.27 6.95 -5.91
CA LYS A 35 -4.36 6.03 -7.05
C LYS A 35 -2.97 5.81 -7.62
N THR A 36 -2.28 4.81 -7.09
CA THR A 36 -0.89 4.52 -7.44
C THR A 36 -0.80 3.40 -8.47
N ASP A 37 0.30 3.37 -9.24
CA ASP A 37 0.55 2.27 -10.17
C ASP A 37 0.64 0.92 -9.45
N PHE A 38 1.14 0.92 -8.20
CA PHE A 38 1.05 -0.23 -7.31
C PHE A 38 -0.39 -0.74 -7.12
N GLY A 39 -1.35 0.16 -6.92
CA GLY A 39 -2.76 -0.21 -6.77
C GLY A 39 -3.37 -0.86 -8.00
N LYS A 40 -2.97 -0.42 -9.19
CA LYS A 40 -3.39 -1.04 -10.46
C LYS A 40 -2.86 -2.47 -10.56
N GLU A 41 -1.59 -2.69 -10.20
CA GLU A 41 -0.98 -4.02 -10.23
C GLU A 41 -1.61 -4.95 -9.19
N VAL A 42 -1.86 -4.47 -7.96
CA VAL A 42 -2.58 -5.25 -6.93
C VAL A 42 -3.98 -5.63 -7.40
N THR A 43 -4.72 -4.69 -8.02
CA THR A 43 -6.07 -4.97 -8.56
C THR A 43 -6.00 -6.03 -9.65
N LYS A 44 -5.01 -5.95 -10.54
CA LYS A 44 -4.79 -6.94 -11.60
C LYS A 44 -4.47 -8.32 -11.05
N ILE A 45 -3.56 -8.43 -10.08
CA ILE A 45 -3.23 -9.70 -9.39
C ILE A 45 -4.49 -10.28 -8.74
N PHE A 46 -5.30 -9.45 -8.09
CA PHE A 46 -6.55 -9.86 -7.48
C PHE A 46 -7.58 -10.35 -8.50
N ASP A 47 -7.81 -9.60 -9.59
CA ASP A 47 -8.79 -9.94 -10.62
C ASP A 47 -8.44 -11.23 -11.36
N GLU A 48 -7.15 -11.49 -11.57
CA GLU A 48 -6.67 -12.72 -12.20
C GLU A 48 -6.67 -13.93 -11.23
N ASN A 49 -6.72 -13.68 -9.91
CA ASN A 49 -6.61 -14.70 -8.87
C ASN A 49 -7.71 -14.57 -7.80
N GLN A 50 -8.96 -14.30 -8.21
CA GLN A 50 -10.06 -13.97 -7.29
C GLN A 50 -10.37 -15.05 -6.25
N ASP A 51 -9.99 -16.31 -6.48
CA ASP A 51 -10.16 -17.40 -5.51
C ASP A 51 -8.95 -17.60 -4.60
N ASN A 52 -7.80 -17.00 -4.90
CA ASN A 52 -6.59 -17.12 -4.10
C ASN A 52 -6.70 -16.29 -2.81
N PRO A 53 -6.57 -16.90 -1.61
CA PRO A 53 -6.69 -16.18 -0.34
C PRO A 53 -5.57 -15.16 -0.12
N ASN A 54 -4.37 -15.36 -0.66
CA ASN A 54 -3.26 -14.42 -0.57
C ASN A 54 -3.47 -13.22 -1.49
N ALA A 55 -4.06 -13.41 -2.68
CA ALA A 55 -4.44 -12.30 -3.55
C ALA A 55 -5.53 -11.41 -2.90
N LYS A 56 -6.52 -12.02 -2.23
CA LYS A 56 -7.51 -11.30 -1.40
C LYS A 56 -6.85 -10.51 -0.27
N LYS A 57 -5.90 -11.12 0.43
CA LYS A 57 -5.16 -10.46 1.51
C LYS A 57 -4.33 -9.30 0.97
N LEU A 58 -3.71 -9.44 -0.20
CA LEU A 58 -2.91 -8.39 -0.83
C LEU A 58 -3.76 -7.15 -1.13
N ASP A 59 -4.92 -7.34 -1.79
CA ASP A 59 -5.88 -6.26 -2.05
C ASP A 59 -6.38 -5.60 -0.75
N PHE A 60 -6.68 -6.40 0.27
CA PHE A 60 -7.08 -5.89 1.58
C PHE A 60 -6.00 -5.03 2.24
N GLN A 61 -4.73 -5.48 2.23
CA GLN A 61 -3.63 -4.70 2.80
C GLN A 61 -3.39 -3.41 2.00
N TYR A 62 -3.49 -3.44 0.67
CA TYR A 62 -3.39 -2.23 -0.15
C TYR A 62 -4.50 -1.22 0.19
N LYS A 63 -5.76 -1.65 0.28
CA LYS A 63 -6.87 -0.80 0.72
C LYS A 63 -6.63 -0.20 2.09
N LYS A 64 -5.98 -0.95 3.00
CA LYS A 64 -5.60 -0.46 4.32
C LYS A 64 -4.58 0.70 4.24
N ILE A 65 -3.59 0.64 3.34
CA ILE A 65 -2.69 1.79 3.10
C ILE A 65 -3.49 3.03 2.73
N ILE A 66 -4.43 2.91 1.79
CA ILE A 66 -5.26 4.04 1.33
C ILE A 66 -6.09 4.62 2.48
N GLN A 67 -6.64 3.75 3.33
CA GLN A 67 -7.40 4.18 4.50
C GLN A 67 -6.52 4.96 5.49
N ILE A 68 -5.34 4.42 5.84
CA ILE A 68 -4.37 5.10 6.71
C ILE A 68 -3.98 6.46 6.13
N ALA A 69 -3.75 6.56 4.82
CA ALA A 69 -3.48 7.81 4.11
C ALA A 69 -4.57 8.86 4.33
N ASN A 70 -5.82 8.45 4.16
CA ASN A 70 -6.98 9.33 4.31
C ASN A 70 -7.16 9.76 5.76
N ASP A 71 -6.93 8.86 6.71
CA ASP A 71 -7.01 9.16 8.15
C ASP A 71 -5.93 10.20 8.53
N ILE A 72 -4.70 10.04 8.06
CA ILE A 72 -3.62 11.04 8.22
C ILE A 72 -4.02 12.38 7.61
N GLN A 73 -4.52 12.36 6.37
CA GLN A 73 -4.93 13.59 5.69
C GLN A 73 -6.02 14.30 6.49
N HIS A 74 -6.97 13.55 7.05
CA HIS A 74 -8.02 14.09 7.87
C HIS A 74 -7.47 14.71 9.16
N LEU A 75 -6.60 14.01 9.90
CA LEU A 75 -5.95 14.50 11.11
C LEU A 75 -5.18 15.80 10.85
N LYS A 76 -4.38 15.83 9.78
CA LYS A 76 -3.68 17.04 9.33
C LYS A 76 -4.63 18.18 8.97
N SER A 77 -5.77 17.88 8.33
CA SER A 77 -6.74 18.91 7.93
C SER A 77 -7.50 19.55 9.10
N VAL A 78 -7.60 18.86 10.24
CA VAL A 78 -8.24 19.39 11.46
C VAL A 78 -7.23 20.05 12.40
N ASN A 79 -6.01 20.31 11.93
CA ASN A 79 -4.91 20.91 12.71
C ASN A 79 -4.54 20.08 13.96
N ASP A 80 -4.78 18.77 13.92
CA ASP A 80 -4.19 17.85 14.88
C ASP A 80 -2.78 17.53 14.39
N ASP A 81 -1.83 18.39 14.78
CA ASP A 81 -0.42 18.31 14.38
C ASP A 81 0.29 17.06 14.92
N THR A 82 -0.39 16.30 15.79
CA THR A 82 0.17 15.09 16.39
C THR A 82 -0.28 13.90 15.56
N LEU A 83 0.53 13.50 14.58
CA LEU A 83 0.36 12.18 14.02
C LEU A 83 0.71 11.14 15.10
N PRO A 84 -0.20 10.22 15.45
CA PRO A 84 0.10 9.25 16.48
C PRO A 84 1.16 8.24 16.02
N ASP A 85 2.17 7.97 16.86
CA ASP A 85 3.23 6.98 16.59
C ASP A 85 2.67 5.61 16.15
N TRP A 86 1.53 5.20 16.73
CA TRP A 86 0.88 3.93 16.40
C TRP A 86 0.47 3.82 14.93
N LEU A 87 0.25 4.94 14.25
CA LEU A 87 -0.22 5.00 12.88
C LEU A 87 0.95 4.86 11.88
N GLU A 88 2.12 5.40 12.23
CA GLU A 88 3.37 5.12 11.51
C GLU A 88 3.79 3.65 11.67
N ASP A 89 3.68 3.10 12.88
CA ASP A 89 3.96 1.69 13.16
C ASP A 89 3.02 0.74 12.39
N GLU A 90 1.72 1.07 12.34
CA GLU A 90 0.75 0.29 11.57
C GLU A 90 1.06 0.37 10.07
N LEU A 91 1.42 1.54 9.56
CA LEU A 91 1.79 1.71 8.15
C LEU A 91 3.00 0.83 7.78
N GLU A 92 4.06 0.88 8.58
CA GLU A 92 5.26 0.04 8.38
C GLU A 92 4.92 -1.46 8.45
N SER A 93 4.02 -1.85 9.35
CA SER A 93 3.52 -3.22 9.45
C SER A 93 2.77 -3.65 8.19
N VAL A 94 1.93 -2.78 7.62
CA VAL A 94 1.18 -3.04 6.40
C VAL A 94 2.12 -3.18 5.20
N PHE A 95 3.11 -2.30 5.03
CA PHE A 95 4.11 -2.42 3.96
C PHE A 95 4.88 -3.75 4.02
N LYS A 96 5.29 -4.18 5.22
CA LYS A 96 5.94 -5.49 5.42
C LYS A 96 5.02 -6.64 5.02
N LYS A 97 3.76 -6.63 5.47
CA LYS A 97 2.77 -7.66 5.12
C LYS A 97 2.53 -7.76 3.62
N ILE A 98 2.45 -6.62 2.93
CA ILE A 98 2.32 -6.59 1.46
C ILE A 98 3.53 -7.23 0.79
N LYS A 99 4.74 -6.89 1.24
CA LYS A 99 5.98 -7.47 0.69
C LYS A 99 6.02 -8.99 0.89
N ASP A 100 5.64 -9.47 2.07
CA ASP A 100 5.57 -10.91 2.36
C ASP A 100 4.51 -11.61 1.48
N LEU A 101 3.35 -10.98 1.29
CA LEU A 101 2.29 -11.51 0.42
C LEU A 101 2.71 -11.55 -1.06
N LEU A 102 3.41 -10.53 -1.55
CA LEU A 102 3.96 -10.54 -2.91
C LEU A 102 4.93 -11.70 -3.10
N LYS A 103 5.81 -11.95 -2.12
CA LYS A 103 6.73 -13.08 -2.17
C LYS A 103 6.01 -14.44 -2.15
N ILE A 104 5.00 -14.60 -1.30
CA ILE A 104 4.20 -15.84 -1.27
C ILE A 104 3.49 -16.05 -2.62
N LEU A 105 2.89 -15.01 -3.18
CA LEU A 105 2.23 -15.08 -4.48
C LEU A 105 3.21 -15.35 -5.62
N GLU A 106 4.42 -14.81 -5.55
CA GLU A 106 5.51 -15.11 -6.50
C GLU A 106 5.90 -16.59 -6.44
N GLU A 107 5.96 -17.20 -5.25
CA GLU A 107 6.24 -18.62 -5.07
C GLU A 107 5.06 -19.51 -5.50
N GLU A 108 3.81 -19.07 -5.28
CA GLU A 108 2.59 -19.82 -5.64
C GLU A 108 2.25 -19.77 -7.14
N LEU A 109 2.60 -18.69 -7.83
CA LEU A 109 2.20 -18.41 -9.22
C LEU A 109 3.35 -18.54 -10.23
N ASN A 110 4.59 -18.84 -9.79
CA ASN A 110 5.72 -19.25 -10.65
C ASN A 110 5.67 -20.74 -11.01
#